data_AF-A0A2S0XJ20-F1
#
_entry.id   AF-A0A2S0XJ20-F1
#
_cell.length_a   1.000
_cell.length_b   1.000
_cell.length_c   1.000
_cell.angle_alpha   90.00
_cell.angle_beta   90.00
_cell.angle_gamma   90.00
#
_symmetry.space_group_name_H-M   'P 1'
#
loop_
_entity.id
_entity.type
_entity.pdbx_description
1 polymer ?
#
loop_
_entity_poly.entity_id
_entity_poly.type
_entity_poly.pdbx_seq_one_letter_code
_entity_poly.pdbx_strand_id
1 'polypeptide(L)'
;MLRNIEEKTALRLAFWLVVVTALGWAALGALATLDPMPLDAAALLAEGEAAKSAYLGTPGSVIAQHLAELGNVWVVIGLMQGPCALAMFLVGLVAGKRQLFVQLDDYQPLLRRLLGAGMTVGLAGAAFYGWTSVYGIGTGWELPGLAVGLLTAPLLTGAYVALAMLAFQRFRRLPEMLAPAGRMALSNYLFQSLVCSVLFYAYGLRLMGEVPPLGAQLIAVAIFAGQLALSRWWMGRFAYGPLEWLLRAVTVAAWPRWRRDAAPVRQ
;
A
#
# COMPACT_ATOMS: atom_id res chain seq x y z
N MET A 1 -21.90 -9.31 -8.35
CA MET A 1 -22.55 -9.47 -7.02
C MET A 1 -22.39 -8.27 -6.08
N LEU A 2 -21.23 -7.58 -5.99
CA LEU A 2 -21.02 -6.51 -5.00
C LEU A 2 -21.58 -5.11 -5.35
N ARG A 3 -22.06 -4.86 -6.58
CA ARG A 3 -22.45 -3.52 -7.03
C ARG A 3 -23.67 -2.95 -6.27
N ASN A 4 -24.58 -3.82 -5.83
CA ASN A 4 -25.84 -3.44 -5.17
C ASN A 4 -25.83 -3.66 -3.64
N ILE A 5 -24.67 -3.87 -3.03
CA ILE A 5 -24.59 -4.05 -1.57
C ILE A 5 -25.05 -2.78 -0.84
N GLU A 6 -25.89 -2.94 0.19
CA GLU A 6 -26.29 -1.86 1.07
C GLU A 6 -25.09 -1.29 1.84
N GLU A 7 -25.08 0.02 2.10
CA GLU A 7 -23.95 0.69 2.76
C GLU A 7 -23.67 0.12 4.15
N LYS A 8 -24.73 -0.12 4.93
CA LYS A 8 -24.61 -0.70 6.29
C LYS A 8 -23.98 -2.08 6.24
N THR A 9 -24.38 -2.90 5.27
CA THR A 9 -23.85 -4.25 5.07
C THR A 9 -22.38 -4.21 4.64
N ALA A 10 -22.02 -3.32 3.72
CA ALA A 10 -20.63 -3.14 3.29
C ALA A 10 -19.71 -2.71 4.44
N LEU A 11 -20.15 -1.76 5.27
CA LEU A 11 -19.38 -1.30 6.43
C LEU A 11 -19.26 -2.38 7.51
N ARG A 12 -20.34 -3.13 7.80
CA ARG A 12 -20.29 -4.25 8.74
C ARG A 12 -19.34 -5.34 8.25
N LEU A 13 -19.41 -5.68 6.97
CA LEU A 13 -18.52 -6.67 6.37
C LEU A 13 -17.06 -6.21 6.44
N ALA A 14 -16.78 -4.96 6.10
CA ALA A 14 -15.43 -4.40 6.23
C ALA A 14 -14.91 -4.45 7.68
N PHE A 15 -15.75 -4.08 8.65
CA PHE A 15 -15.42 -4.16 10.07
C PHE A 15 -15.08 -5.59 10.49
N TRP A 16 -15.94 -6.55 10.17
CA TRP A 16 -15.72 -7.95 10.55
C TRP A 16 -14.53 -8.59 9.83
N LEU A 17 -14.25 -8.23 8.58
CA LEU A 17 -13.05 -8.68 7.87
C LEU A 17 -11.79 -8.27 8.63
N VAL A 18 -11.69 -7.01 9.06
CA VAL A 18 -10.53 -6.55 9.85
C VAL A 18 -10.48 -7.23 11.22
N VAL A 19 -11.60 -7.28 11.94
CA VAL A 19 -11.66 -7.84 13.30
C VAL A 19 -11.31 -9.34 13.29
N VAL A 20 -11.90 -10.12 12.40
CA VAL A 20 -11.64 -11.56 12.32
C VAL A 20 -10.19 -11.83 11.93
N THR A 21 -9.63 -11.08 10.96
CA THR A 21 -8.22 -11.21 10.60
C THR A 21 -7.30 -10.86 11.78
N ALA A 22 -7.55 -9.75 12.47
CA ALA A 22 -6.76 -9.36 13.63
C ALA A 22 -6.86 -10.39 14.78
N LEU A 23 -8.07 -10.88 15.09
CA LEU A 23 -8.28 -11.92 16.09
C LEU A 23 -7.63 -13.25 15.71
N GLY A 24 -7.63 -13.61 14.42
CA GLY A 24 -6.94 -14.79 13.92
C GLY A 24 -5.44 -14.74 14.20
N TRP A 25 -4.80 -13.60 13.91
CA TRP A 25 -3.38 -13.38 14.22
C TRP A 25 -3.10 -13.30 15.72
N ALA A 26 -3.99 -12.70 16.51
CA ALA A 26 -3.87 -12.68 17.97
C ALA A 26 -3.96 -14.11 18.56
N ALA A 27 -4.87 -14.93 18.06
CA ALA A 27 -5.03 -16.32 18.47
C ALA A 27 -3.81 -17.17 18.09
N LEU A 28 -3.27 -16.99 16.87
CA LEU A 28 -2.01 -17.62 16.47
C LEU A 28 -0.86 -17.19 17.37
N GLY A 29 -0.79 -15.91 17.74
CA GLY A 29 0.16 -15.40 18.72
C GLY A 29 0.05 -16.08 20.08
N ALA A 30 -1.17 -16.20 20.60
CA ALA A 30 -1.41 -16.90 21.86
C ALA A 30 -1.01 -18.38 21.79
N LEU A 31 -1.33 -19.06 20.68
CA LEU A 31 -0.92 -20.45 20.46
C LEU A 31 0.61 -20.60 20.38
N ALA A 32 1.30 -19.66 19.73
CA ALA A 32 2.76 -19.66 19.63
C ALA A 32 3.46 -19.48 21.00
N THR A 33 2.78 -18.92 22.01
CA THR A 33 3.33 -18.87 23.38
C THR A 33 3.26 -20.20 24.12
N LEU A 34 2.42 -21.14 23.67
CA LEU A 34 2.27 -22.46 24.29
C LEU A 34 3.39 -23.43 23.86
N ASP A 35 3.93 -23.25 22.67
CA ASP A 35 5.07 -23.99 22.15
C ASP A 35 6.08 -23.01 21.52
N PRO A 36 6.84 -22.29 22.36
CA PRO A 36 7.76 -21.26 21.88
C PRO A 36 8.89 -21.92 21.10
N MET A 37 8.87 -21.74 19.78
CA MET A 37 9.99 -22.12 18.94
C MET A 37 11.22 -21.27 19.32
N PRO A 38 12.34 -21.87 19.72
CA PRO A 38 13.54 -21.13 20.05
C PRO A 38 14.00 -20.35 18.81
N LEU A 39 14.18 -19.05 19.00
CA LEU A 39 14.54 -18.17 17.90
C LEU A 39 16.03 -18.30 17.61
N ASP A 40 16.36 -19.03 16.54
CA ASP A 40 17.74 -19.15 16.06
C ASP A 40 18.13 -17.88 15.30
N ALA A 41 18.61 -16.90 16.07
CA ALA A 41 19.07 -15.63 15.53
C ALA A 41 20.20 -15.83 14.50
N ALA A 42 21.04 -16.86 14.66
CA ALA A 42 22.11 -17.14 13.72
C ALA A 42 21.55 -17.67 12.39
N ALA A 43 20.57 -18.57 12.43
CA ALA A 43 19.88 -19.04 11.23
C ALA A 43 19.14 -17.91 10.49
N LEU A 44 18.43 -17.03 11.22
CA LEU A 44 17.75 -15.87 10.63
C LEU A 44 18.69 -14.89 9.96
N LEU A 45 19.84 -14.60 10.59
CA LEU A 45 20.87 -13.76 9.99
C LEU A 45 21.48 -14.43 8.75
N ALA A 46 21.78 -15.72 8.82
CA ALA A 46 22.31 -16.48 7.69
C ALA A 46 21.33 -16.54 6.51
N GLU A 47 20.03 -16.71 6.78
CA GLU A 47 18.97 -16.66 5.77
C GLU A 47 18.88 -15.28 5.12
N GLY A 48 18.94 -14.21 5.92
CA GLY A 48 18.97 -12.83 5.43
C GLY A 48 20.19 -12.53 4.55
N GLU A 49 21.37 -12.99 4.94
CA GLU A 49 22.60 -12.86 4.15
C GLU A 49 22.55 -13.67 2.86
N ALA A 50 22.03 -14.91 2.91
CA ALA A 50 21.84 -15.75 1.75
C ALA A 50 20.88 -15.10 0.75
N ALA A 51 19.74 -14.59 1.21
CA ALA A 51 18.79 -13.86 0.37
C ALA A 51 19.43 -12.60 -0.24
N LYS A 52 20.14 -11.79 0.55
CA LYS A 52 20.90 -10.62 0.06
C LYS A 52 21.89 -11.03 -1.04
N SER A 53 22.64 -12.11 -0.83
CA SER A 53 23.61 -12.61 -1.81
C SER A 53 22.94 -13.04 -3.13
N ALA A 54 21.78 -13.69 -3.05
CA ALA A 54 21.00 -14.09 -4.21
C ALA A 54 20.49 -12.89 -5.00
N TYR A 55 20.03 -11.84 -4.31
CA TYR A 55 19.58 -10.59 -4.94
C TYR A 55 20.70 -9.79 -5.61
N LEU A 56 21.94 -9.90 -5.11
CA LEU A 56 23.11 -9.20 -5.63
C LEU A 56 23.92 -10.00 -6.65
N GLY A 57 23.70 -11.32 -6.75
CA GLY A 57 24.45 -12.23 -7.61
C GLY A 57 24.24 -11.99 -9.11
N THR A 58 23.25 -12.66 -9.69
CA THR A 58 22.94 -12.61 -11.13
C THR A 58 21.44 -12.34 -11.36
N PRO A 59 21.05 -11.86 -12.56
CA PRO A 59 19.63 -11.77 -12.92
C PRO A 59 18.86 -13.08 -12.69
N GLY A 60 19.47 -14.23 -12.96
CA GLY A 60 18.86 -15.54 -12.75
C GLY A 60 18.65 -15.87 -11.27
N SER A 61 19.61 -15.54 -10.40
CA SER A 61 19.46 -15.77 -8.95
C SER A 61 18.39 -14.87 -8.32
N VAL A 62 18.21 -13.65 -8.83
CA VAL A 62 17.09 -12.78 -8.41
C VAL A 62 15.74 -13.43 -8.73
N ILE A 63 15.58 -13.96 -9.95
CA ILE A 63 14.34 -14.64 -10.36
C ILE A 63 14.11 -15.91 -9.53
N ALA A 64 15.14 -16.73 -9.34
CA ALA A 64 15.07 -17.93 -8.53
C ALA A 64 14.70 -17.63 -7.07
N GLN A 65 15.29 -16.59 -6.48
CA GLN A 65 14.96 -16.13 -5.13
C GLN A 65 13.49 -15.70 -5.02
N HIS A 66 13.00 -14.88 -5.95
CA HIS A 66 11.59 -14.49 -5.96
C HIS A 66 10.64 -15.69 -6.13
N LEU A 67 11.00 -16.68 -6.96
CA LEU A 67 10.20 -17.92 -7.10
C LEU A 67 10.17 -18.75 -5.82
N ALA A 68 11.29 -18.84 -5.10
CA ALA A 68 11.35 -19.53 -3.82
C ALA A 68 10.47 -18.80 -2.77
N GLU A 69 10.58 -17.48 -2.69
CA GLU A 69 9.79 -16.67 -1.76
C GLU A 69 8.29 -16.69 -2.09
N LEU A 70 7.92 -16.74 -3.37
CA LEU A 70 6.53 -16.83 -3.80
C LEU A 70 5.79 -17.97 -3.10
N GLY A 71 6.43 -19.12 -2.89
CA GLY A 71 5.84 -20.27 -2.19
C GLY A 71 5.32 -19.93 -0.79
N ASN A 72 6.01 -19.04 -0.07
CA ASN A 72 5.65 -18.63 1.29
C ASN A 72 4.80 -17.36 1.32
N VAL A 73 5.03 -16.44 0.39
CA VAL A 73 4.39 -15.11 0.36
C VAL A 73 2.88 -15.20 0.08
N TRP A 74 2.41 -16.18 -0.70
CA TRP A 74 0.98 -16.32 -1.03
C TRP A 74 0.09 -16.51 0.21
N VAL A 75 0.58 -17.22 1.23
CA VAL A 75 -0.17 -17.46 2.48
C VAL A 75 -0.36 -16.14 3.22
N VAL A 76 0.69 -15.33 3.35
CA VAL A 76 0.62 -14.02 4.01
C VAL A 76 -0.26 -13.05 3.21
N ILE A 77 -0.12 -12.99 1.87
CA ILE A 77 -0.98 -12.15 1.03
C ILE A 77 -2.44 -12.58 1.16
N GLY A 78 -2.73 -13.88 1.08
CA GLY A 78 -4.08 -14.41 1.08
C GLY A 78 -4.79 -14.28 2.44
N LEU A 79 -4.11 -14.63 3.53
CA LEU A 79 -4.71 -14.67 4.88
C LEU A 79 -4.68 -13.32 5.59
N MET A 80 -3.70 -12.46 5.29
CA MET A 80 -3.57 -11.15 5.91
C MET A 80 -4.04 -10.03 4.99
N GLN A 81 -3.41 -9.87 3.82
CA GLN A 81 -3.67 -8.69 2.98
C GLN A 81 -5.03 -8.76 2.27
N GLY A 82 -5.46 -9.94 1.82
CA GLY A 82 -6.72 -10.13 1.09
C GLY A 82 -7.95 -9.58 1.83
N PRO A 83 -8.24 -10.05 3.06
CA PRO A 83 -9.37 -9.56 3.85
C PRO A 83 -9.29 -8.07 4.15
N CYS A 84 -8.12 -7.57 4.57
CA CYS A 84 -7.92 -6.16 4.87
C CYS A 84 -8.08 -5.27 3.65
N ALA A 85 -7.53 -5.66 2.49
CA ALA A 85 -7.69 -4.95 1.24
C ALA A 85 -9.16 -4.91 0.81
N LEU A 86 -9.86 -6.05 0.87
CA LEU A 86 -11.29 -6.11 0.57
C LEU A 86 -12.11 -5.20 1.51
N ALA A 87 -11.79 -5.17 2.81
CA ALA A 87 -12.42 -4.26 3.76
C ALA A 87 -12.23 -2.80 3.35
N MET A 88 -11.01 -2.39 2.98
CA MET A 88 -10.73 -1.03 2.54
C MET A 88 -11.40 -0.70 1.20
N PHE A 89 -11.51 -1.65 0.27
CA PHE A 89 -12.30 -1.48 -0.96
C PHE A 89 -13.79 -1.27 -0.66
N LEU A 90 -14.37 -2.00 0.30
CA LEU A 90 -15.77 -1.83 0.71
C LEU A 90 -16.00 -0.47 1.36
N VAL A 91 -15.09 -0.01 2.24
CA VAL A 91 -15.13 1.34 2.81
C VAL A 91 -15.04 2.40 1.71
N GLY A 92 -14.11 2.22 0.76
CA GLY A 92 -13.97 3.10 -0.41
C GLY A 92 -15.21 3.13 -1.30
N LEU A 93 -15.86 1.98 -1.51
CA LEU A 93 -17.13 1.88 -2.24
C LEU A 93 -18.23 2.70 -1.57
N VAL A 94 -18.36 2.62 -0.24
CA VAL A 94 -19.35 3.41 0.51
C VAL A 94 -19.01 4.90 0.45
N ALA A 95 -17.73 5.27 0.61
CA ALA A 95 -17.29 6.66 0.47
C ALA A 95 -17.59 7.23 -0.94
N GLY A 96 -17.42 6.41 -1.97
CA GLY A 96 -17.77 6.74 -3.35
C GLY A 96 -19.27 6.90 -3.57
N LYS A 97 -20.10 5.98 -3.04
CA LYS A 97 -21.58 6.07 -3.08
C LYS A 97 -22.09 7.35 -2.42
N ARG A 98 -21.48 7.73 -1.30
CA ARG A 98 -21.77 8.96 -0.56
C ARG A 98 -21.17 10.22 -1.17
N GLN A 99 -20.40 10.09 -2.25
CA GLN A 99 -19.65 11.18 -2.87
C GLN A 99 -18.85 12.01 -1.85
N LEU A 100 -18.25 11.35 -0.87
CA LEU A 100 -17.61 11.99 0.29
C LEU A 100 -16.58 13.05 -0.13
N PHE A 101 -15.87 12.81 -1.24
CA PHE A 101 -14.84 13.71 -1.77
C PHE A 101 -15.39 14.92 -2.54
N VAL A 102 -16.66 14.89 -2.93
CA VAL A 102 -17.35 16.02 -3.58
C VAL A 102 -18.05 16.88 -2.54
N GLN A 103 -18.69 16.25 -1.54
CA GLN A 103 -19.47 16.91 -0.49
C GLN A 103 -18.69 16.99 0.83
N LEU A 104 -17.40 17.35 0.76
CA LEU A 104 -16.49 17.29 1.91
C LEU A 104 -16.95 18.12 3.12
N ASP A 105 -17.65 19.24 2.89
CA ASP A 105 -18.11 20.13 3.95
C ASP A 105 -19.10 19.45 4.90
N ASP A 106 -19.98 18.60 4.37
CA ASP A 106 -20.95 17.83 5.15
C ASP A 106 -20.29 16.75 6.03
N TYR A 107 -19.07 16.32 5.67
CA TYR A 107 -18.32 15.29 6.38
C TYR A 107 -17.23 15.85 7.29
N GLN A 108 -17.12 17.17 7.50
CA GLN A 108 -16.13 17.73 8.42
C GLN A 108 -16.13 17.10 9.84
N PRO A 109 -17.28 16.84 10.49
CA PRO A 109 -17.30 16.18 11.79
C PRO A 109 -16.70 14.77 11.75
N LEU A 110 -16.93 14.02 10.66
CA LEU A 110 -16.34 12.71 10.45
C LEU A 110 -14.82 12.81 10.28
N LEU A 111 -14.33 13.75 9.48
CA LEU A 111 -12.90 13.96 9.28
C LEU A 111 -12.19 14.27 10.62
N ARG A 112 -12.78 15.10 11.48
CA ARG A 112 -12.24 15.42 12.81
C ARG A 112 -12.23 14.20 13.74
N ARG A 113 -13.29 13.36 13.70
CA ARG A 113 -13.34 12.10 14.47
C ARG A 113 -12.29 11.11 13.99
N LEU A 114 -12.14 10.95 12.68
CA LEU A 114 -11.10 10.09 12.09
C LEU A 114 -9.70 10.59 12.45
N LEU A 115 -9.48 11.91 12.41
CA LEU A 115 -8.23 12.51 12.83
C LEU A 115 -7.94 12.24 14.31
N GLY A 116 -8.91 12.50 15.20
CA GLY A 116 -8.76 12.25 16.64
C GLY A 116 -8.51 10.77 16.97
N ALA A 117 -9.34 9.87 16.45
CA ALA A 117 -9.20 8.43 16.67
C ALA A 117 -7.94 7.85 16.04
N GLY A 118 -7.57 8.29 14.83
CA GLY A 118 -6.35 7.83 14.16
C GLY A 118 -5.08 8.36 14.81
N MET A 119 -5.06 9.62 15.28
CA MET A 119 -3.90 10.19 15.99
C MET A 119 -3.72 9.65 17.41
N THR A 120 -4.79 9.15 18.03
CA THR A 120 -4.73 8.53 19.37
C THR A 120 -4.58 7.02 19.25
N VAL A 121 -5.67 6.31 18.97
CA VAL A 121 -5.72 4.84 18.94
C VAL A 121 -4.93 4.29 17.75
N GLY A 122 -5.07 4.89 16.57
CA GLY A 122 -4.37 4.45 15.37
C GLY A 122 -2.85 4.55 15.49
N LEU A 123 -2.35 5.69 15.96
CA LEU A 123 -0.92 5.95 16.13
C LEU A 123 -0.35 5.13 17.28
N ALA A 124 -1.06 5.01 18.42
CA ALA A 124 -0.63 4.17 19.52
C ALA A 124 -0.50 2.69 19.10
N GLY A 125 -1.46 2.18 18.32
CA GLY A 125 -1.41 0.82 17.80
C GLY A 125 -0.26 0.61 16.80
N ALA A 126 -0.02 1.57 15.90
CA ALA A 126 1.12 1.52 14.99
C ALA A 126 2.47 1.60 15.72
N ALA A 127 2.57 2.43 16.78
CA ALA A 127 3.76 2.53 17.61
C ALA A 127 4.02 1.23 18.40
N PHE A 128 2.97 0.62 18.94
CA PHE A 128 3.07 -0.68 19.61
C PHE A 128 3.50 -1.79 18.64
N TYR A 129 2.92 -1.83 17.44
CA TYR A 129 3.36 -2.74 16.40
C TYR A 129 4.82 -2.51 16.00
N GLY A 130 5.24 -1.26 15.81
CA GLY A 130 6.64 -0.93 15.49
C GLY A 130 7.62 -1.27 16.61
N TRP A 131 7.20 -1.15 17.87
CA TRP A 131 8.02 -1.56 19.01
C TRP A 131 8.15 -3.09 19.08
N THR A 132 7.04 -3.82 18.97
CA THR A 132 7.04 -5.30 18.98
C THR A 132 7.77 -5.90 17.78
N SER A 133 7.76 -5.26 16.61
CA SER A 133 8.50 -5.75 15.43
C SER A 133 10.02 -5.63 15.56
N VAL A 134 10.53 -4.80 16.47
CA VAL A 134 11.96 -4.61 16.73
C VAL A 134 12.41 -5.32 17.99
N TYR A 135 11.66 -5.16 19.08
CA TYR A 135 12.03 -5.64 20.41
C TYR A 135 11.25 -6.87 20.86
N GLY A 136 10.16 -7.19 20.16
CA GLY A 136 9.31 -8.34 20.47
C GLY A 136 9.80 -9.64 19.83
N ILE A 137 10.85 -9.59 19.01
CA ILE A 137 11.38 -10.76 18.31
C ILE A 137 11.80 -11.84 19.33
N GLY A 138 11.17 -13.02 19.26
CA GLY A 138 11.48 -14.17 20.12
C GLY A 138 10.86 -14.13 21.51
N THR A 139 10.04 -13.12 21.79
CA THR A 139 9.37 -12.94 23.07
C THR A 139 7.90 -13.38 23.05
N GLY A 140 7.38 -13.78 21.88
CA GLY A 140 5.97 -14.12 21.66
C GLY A 140 5.05 -12.90 21.41
N TRP A 141 5.58 -11.68 21.49
CA TRP A 141 4.81 -10.44 21.28
C TRP A 141 4.67 -10.00 19.81
N GLU A 142 5.35 -10.65 18.87
CA GLU A 142 5.33 -10.31 17.45
C GLU A 142 3.92 -10.40 16.84
N LEU A 143 3.25 -11.53 17.03
CA LEU A 143 1.91 -11.79 16.46
C LEU A 143 0.80 -10.98 17.17
N PRO A 144 0.79 -10.85 18.52
CA PRO A 144 -0.10 -9.90 19.19
C PRO A 144 0.13 -8.44 18.76
N GLY A 145 1.39 -8.03 18.59
CA GLY A 145 1.76 -6.72 18.07
C GLY A 145 1.20 -6.46 16.68
N LEU A 146 1.36 -7.43 15.77
CA LEU A 146 0.77 -7.40 14.43
C LEU A 146 -0.75 -7.30 14.48
N ALA A 147 -1.41 -8.09 15.33
CA ALA A 147 -2.87 -8.06 15.48
C ALA A 147 -3.39 -6.68 15.92
N VAL A 148 -2.73 -6.05 16.90
CA VAL A 148 -3.04 -4.67 17.32
C VAL A 148 -2.82 -3.69 16.17
N GLY A 149 -1.72 -3.84 15.43
CA GLY A 149 -1.44 -3.04 14.23
C GLY A 149 -2.55 -3.15 13.19
N LEU A 150 -2.97 -4.37 12.84
CA LEU A 150 -4.03 -4.63 11.86
C LEU A 150 -5.39 -4.06 12.31
N LEU A 151 -5.74 -4.20 13.59
CA LEU A 151 -7.00 -3.71 14.13
C LEU A 151 -7.09 -2.19 14.13
N THR A 152 -5.97 -1.51 14.38
CA THR A 152 -5.90 -0.05 14.51
C THR A 152 -5.53 0.67 13.20
N ALA A 153 -4.94 -0.04 12.23
CA ALA A 153 -4.52 0.51 10.94
C ALA A 153 -5.63 1.24 10.16
N PRO A 154 -6.91 0.80 10.13
CA PRO A 154 -7.97 1.55 9.45
C PRO A 154 -8.22 2.93 10.07
N LEU A 155 -8.03 3.09 11.39
CA LEU A 155 -8.18 4.38 12.07
C LEU A 155 -7.06 5.34 11.66
N LEU A 156 -5.82 4.86 11.65
CA LEU A 156 -4.67 5.65 11.21
C LEU A 156 -4.77 6.02 9.74
N THR A 157 -5.22 5.09 8.90
CA THR A 157 -5.54 5.35 7.48
C THR A 157 -6.62 6.42 7.34
N GLY A 158 -7.68 6.36 8.16
CA GLY A 158 -8.72 7.38 8.22
C GLY A 158 -8.16 8.77 8.57
N ALA A 159 -7.22 8.86 9.51
CA ALA A 159 -6.51 10.11 9.81
C ALA A 159 -5.67 10.62 8.63
N TYR A 160 -4.94 9.74 7.93
CA TYR A 160 -4.20 10.13 6.72
C TYR A 160 -5.12 10.66 5.62
N VAL A 161 -6.27 10.01 5.40
CA VAL A 161 -7.29 10.50 4.44
C VAL A 161 -7.83 11.84 4.89
N ALA A 162 -8.17 12.01 6.17
CA ALA A 162 -8.68 13.27 6.70
C ALA A 162 -7.67 14.42 6.54
N LEU A 163 -6.39 14.18 6.87
CA LEU A 163 -5.30 15.14 6.67
C LEU A 163 -5.14 15.50 5.19
N ALA A 164 -5.14 14.51 4.31
CA ALA A 164 -5.02 14.75 2.87
C ALA A 164 -6.19 15.61 2.35
N MET A 165 -7.43 15.31 2.78
CA MET A 165 -8.61 16.08 2.36
C MET A 165 -8.56 17.53 2.85
N LEU A 166 -8.18 17.75 4.11
CA LEU A 166 -8.01 19.09 4.66
C LEU A 166 -6.89 19.85 3.93
N ALA A 167 -5.78 19.18 3.61
CA ALA A 167 -4.70 19.76 2.82
C ALA A 167 -5.16 20.13 1.41
N PHE A 168 -5.98 19.31 0.76
CA PHE A 168 -6.51 19.58 -0.58
C PHE A 168 -7.49 20.77 -0.59
N GLN A 169 -8.28 20.95 0.47
CA GLN A 169 -9.10 22.16 0.62
C GLN A 169 -8.25 23.42 0.80
N ARG A 170 -7.18 23.32 1.61
CA ARG A 170 -6.30 24.45 1.93
C ARG A 170 -5.38 24.84 0.78
N PHE A 171 -4.88 23.87 0.02
CA PHE A 171 -3.89 24.02 -1.05
C PHE A 171 -4.45 23.51 -2.38
N ARG A 172 -5.21 24.36 -3.08
CA ARG A 172 -5.92 23.98 -4.32
C ARG A 172 -5.01 23.47 -5.45
N ARG A 173 -3.73 23.85 -5.47
CA ARG A 173 -2.75 23.35 -6.44
C ARG A 173 -2.31 21.90 -6.17
N LEU A 174 -2.45 21.42 -4.93
CA LEU A 174 -1.95 20.09 -4.56
C LEU A 174 -2.70 18.95 -5.27
N PRO A 175 -4.06 18.94 -5.32
CA PRO A 175 -4.79 17.99 -6.16
C PRO A 175 -4.41 18.06 -7.64
N GLU A 176 -4.24 19.27 -8.18
CA GLU A 176 -3.88 19.46 -9.60
C GLU A 176 -2.50 18.87 -9.93
N MET A 177 -1.54 18.99 -9.01
CA MET A 177 -0.19 18.44 -9.16
C MET A 177 -0.19 16.91 -9.04
N LEU A 178 -1.01 16.33 -8.16
CA LEU A 178 -1.05 14.88 -7.90
C LEU A 178 -1.95 14.12 -8.89
N ALA A 179 -2.99 14.77 -9.44
CA ALA A 179 -3.97 14.13 -10.31
C ALA A 179 -3.38 13.43 -11.55
N PRO A 180 -2.36 13.96 -12.26
CA PRO A 180 -1.71 13.23 -13.34
C PRO A 180 -1.11 11.90 -12.90
N ALA A 181 -0.39 11.86 -11.78
CA ALA A 181 0.21 10.64 -11.26
C ALA A 181 -0.84 9.65 -10.73
N GLY A 182 -1.91 10.15 -10.10
CA GLY A 182 -3.03 9.31 -9.67
C GLY A 182 -3.76 8.63 -10.83
N ARG A 183 -3.85 9.26 -12.01
CA ARG A 183 -4.41 8.66 -13.23
C ARG A 183 -3.48 7.64 -13.91
N MET A 184 -2.23 7.56 -13.48
CA MET A 184 -1.21 6.64 -13.97
C MET A 184 -0.71 5.70 -12.85
N ALA A 185 -1.57 5.36 -11.89
CA ALA A 185 -1.18 4.62 -10.70
C ALA A 185 -0.54 3.24 -11.01
N LEU A 186 -1.08 2.48 -11.96
CA LEU A 186 -0.54 1.17 -12.35
C LEU A 186 0.78 1.33 -13.12
N SER A 187 0.84 2.27 -14.06
CA SER A 187 2.06 2.58 -14.80
C SER A 187 3.18 3.05 -13.88
N ASN A 188 2.86 3.94 -12.93
CA ASN A 188 3.82 4.44 -11.96
C ASN A 188 4.26 3.33 -11.00
N TYR A 189 3.36 2.47 -10.55
CA TYR A 189 3.73 1.32 -9.72
C TYR A 189 4.76 0.42 -10.43
N LEU A 190 4.50 0.01 -11.67
CA LEU A 190 5.45 -0.85 -12.40
C LEU A 190 6.73 -0.13 -12.79
N PHE A 191 6.67 1.15 -13.14
CA PHE A 191 7.87 1.95 -13.39
C PHE A 191 8.74 2.07 -12.13
N GLN A 192 8.13 2.34 -10.97
CA GLN A 192 8.85 2.40 -9.70
C GLN A 192 9.48 1.05 -9.35
N SER A 193 8.75 -0.05 -9.51
CA SER A 193 9.29 -1.39 -9.30
C SER A 193 10.49 -1.66 -10.21
N LEU A 194 10.39 -1.33 -11.50
CA LEU A 194 11.50 -1.48 -12.45
C LEU A 194 12.72 -0.65 -12.03
N VAL A 195 12.52 0.63 -11.68
CA VAL A 195 13.60 1.51 -11.22
C VAL A 195 14.23 0.95 -9.94
N CYS A 196 13.44 0.55 -8.94
CA CYS A 196 13.96 -0.05 -7.72
C CYS A 196 14.71 -1.36 -7.99
N SER A 197 14.22 -2.23 -8.89
CA SER A 197 14.93 -3.45 -9.28
C SER A 197 16.28 -3.17 -9.93
N VAL A 198 16.37 -2.13 -10.79
CA VAL A 198 17.65 -1.72 -11.38
C VAL A 198 18.60 -1.10 -10.34
N LEU A 199 18.07 -0.33 -9.39
CA LEU A 199 18.89 0.29 -8.35
C LEU A 199 19.41 -0.72 -7.32
N PHE A 200 18.57 -1.65 -6.85
CA PHE A 200 18.87 -2.47 -5.68
C PHE A 200 19.29 -3.91 -6.01
N TYR A 201 18.88 -4.47 -7.15
CA TYR A 201 19.20 -5.88 -7.49
C TYR A 201 20.36 -6.01 -8.49
N ALA A 202 20.71 -7.26 -8.80
CA ALA A 202 21.73 -7.66 -9.76
C ALA A 202 21.53 -7.13 -11.19
N TYR A 203 20.38 -6.51 -11.51
CA TYR A 203 20.08 -5.89 -12.80
C TYR A 203 20.83 -4.57 -13.05
N GLY A 204 21.38 -3.93 -12.02
CA GLY A 204 22.07 -2.65 -12.18
C GLY A 204 23.01 -2.31 -11.02
N LEU A 205 22.66 -1.31 -10.22
CA LEU A 205 23.57 -0.66 -9.26
C LEU A 205 23.81 -1.47 -7.98
N ARG A 206 23.04 -2.55 -7.73
CA ARG A 206 23.30 -3.49 -6.63
C ARG A 206 23.36 -2.83 -5.23
N LEU A 207 22.51 -1.83 -4.99
CA LEU A 207 22.52 -1.02 -3.77
C LEU A 207 21.89 -1.69 -2.53
N MET A 208 21.45 -2.96 -2.63
CA MET A 208 20.81 -3.65 -1.51
C MET A 208 21.78 -3.80 -0.33
N GLY A 209 21.38 -3.28 0.83
CA GLY A 209 22.16 -3.32 2.07
C GLY A 209 23.35 -2.34 2.11
N GLU A 210 23.56 -1.53 1.07
CA GLU A 210 24.57 -0.45 1.03
C GLU A 210 23.98 0.91 1.42
N VAL A 211 22.68 1.10 1.18
CA VAL A 211 22.00 2.38 1.42
C VAL A 211 21.34 2.35 2.81
N PRO A 212 21.64 3.31 3.70
CA PRO A 212 20.98 3.39 5.00
C PRO A 212 19.49 3.72 4.84
N PRO A 213 18.62 3.42 5.83
CA PRO A 213 17.17 3.62 5.73
C PRO A 213 16.76 5.04 5.30
N LEU A 214 17.41 6.07 5.84
CA LEU A 214 17.15 7.46 5.45
C LEU A 214 17.51 7.72 3.98
N GLY A 215 18.61 7.14 3.50
CA GLY A 215 19.00 7.22 2.08
C GLY A 215 17.97 6.55 1.17
N ALA A 216 17.45 5.39 1.56
CA ALA A 216 16.40 4.70 0.81
C ALA A 216 15.12 5.55 0.73
N GLN A 217 14.76 6.23 1.82
CA GLN A 217 13.62 7.16 1.85
C GLN A 217 13.82 8.35 0.90
N LEU A 218 15.04 8.93 0.85
CA LEU A 218 15.36 10.01 -0.08
C LEU A 218 15.30 9.56 -1.54
N ILE A 219 15.79 8.35 -1.84
CA ILE A 219 15.66 7.74 -3.17
C ILE A 219 14.18 7.59 -3.55
N ALA A 220 13.33 7.09 -2.64
CA ALA A 220 11.90 6.95 -2.88
C ALA A 220 11.22 8.30 -3.19
N VAL A 221 11.54 9.34 -2.41
CA VAL A 221 11.04 10.70 -2.66
C VAL A 221 11.51 11.24 -4.02
N ALA A 222 12.77 11.00 -4.39
CA ALA A 222 13.32 11.42 -5.67
C ALA A 222 12.64 10.71 -6.85
N ILE A 223 12.42 9.39 -6.75
CA ILE A 223 11.68 8.61 -7.75
C ILE A 223 10.26 9.17 -7.89
N PHE A 224 9.55 9.36 -6.78
CA PHE A 224 8.17 9.86 -6.80
C PHE A 224 8.08 11.28 -7.39
N ALA A 225 9.01 12.17 -7.05
CA ALA A 225 9.09 13.51 -7.64
C ALA A 225 9.31 13.45 -9.17
N GLY A 226 10.22 12.57 -9.62
CA GLY A 226 10.42 12.30 -11.05
C GLY A 226 9.14 11.78 -11.73
N GLN A 227 8.42 10.87 -11.07
CA GLN A 227 7.15 10.33 -11.56
C GLN A 227 6.05 11.40 -11.64
N LEU A 228 5.99 12.37 -10.72
CA LEU A 228 5.05 13.49 -10.81
C LEU A 228 5.29 14.31 -12.07
N ALA A 229 6.55 14.65 -12.36
CA ALA A 229 6.92 15.39 -13.56
C ALA A 229 6.62 14.59 -14.84
N LEU A 230 7.02 13.32 -14.88
CA LEU A 230 6.78 12.43 -16.02
C LEU A 230 5.29 12.20 -16.26
N SER A 231 4.51 11.97 -15.20
CA SER A 231 3.06 11.77 -15.30
C SER A 231 2.36 13.02 -15.80
N ARG A 232 2.78 14.21 -15.35
CA ARG A 232 2.24 15.48 -15.84
C ARG A 232 2.53 15.67 -17.32
N TRP A 233 3.77 15.40 -17.75
CA TRP A 233 4.17 15.48 -19.14
C TRP A 233 3.40 14.47 -20.02
N TRP A 234 3.24 13.24 -19.55
CA TRP A 234 2.54 12.16 -20.24
C TRP A 234 1.05 12.45 -20.39
N MET A 235 0.38 12.77 -19.28
CA MET A 235 -1.05 13.06 -19.27
C MET A 235 -1.41 14.36 -19.99
N GLY A 236 -0.43 15.22 -20.34
CA GLY A 236 -0.65 16.33 -21.26
C GLY A 236 -0.85 15.90 -22.72
N ARG A 237 -0.41 14.69 -23.10
CA ARG A 237 -0.41 14.17 -24.48
C ARG A 237 -1.34 12.98 -24.69
N PHE A 238 -1.49 12.13 -23.66
CA PHE A 238 -2.21 10.88 -23.75
C PHE A 238 -3.44 10.87 -22.82
N ALA A 239 -4.45 10.07 -23.20
CA ALA A 239 -5.69 9.97 -22.43
C ALA A 239 -5.54 9.09 -21.17
N TYR A 240 -4.63 8.12 -21.22
CA TYR A 240 -4.35 7.13 -20.17
C TYR A 240 -2.85 6.96 -20.00
N GLY A 241 -2.43 6.41 -18.86
CA GLY A 241 -1.09 5.81 -18.76
C GLY A 241 -0.97 4.56 -19.63
N PRO A 242 0.25 4.14 -20.00
CA PRO A 242 0.46 3.01 -20.91
C PRO A 242 -0.22 1.72 -20.45
N LEU A 243 -0.07 1.39 -19.17
CA LEU A 243 -0.58 0.14 -18.61
C LEU A 243 -2.06 0.24 -18.27
N GLU A 244 -2.54 1.42 -17.89
CA GLU A 244 -3.96 1.68 -17.70
C GLU A 244 -4.72 1.52 -19.03
N TRP A 245 -4.11 1.96 -20.15
CA TRP A 245 -4.69 1.75 -21.47
C TRP A 245 -4.77 0.26 -21.83
N LEU A 246 -3.70 -0.50 -21.61
CA LEU A 246 -3.69 -1.95 -21.82
C LEU A 246 -4.74 -2.64 -20.96
N LEU A 247 -4.80 -2.32 -19.67
CA LEU A 247 -5.80 -2.85 -18.76
C LEU A 247 -7.22 -2.51 -19.24
N ARG A 248 -7.44 -1.28 -19.71
CA ARG A 248 -8.75 -0.88 -20.26
C ARG A 248 -9.10 -1.62 -21.55
N ALA A 249 -8.10 -1.88 -22.41
CA ALA A 249 -8.29 -2.65 -23.63
C ALA A 249 -8.74 -4.09 -23.33
N VAL A 250 -8.10 -4.73 -22.35
CA VAL A 250 -8.46 -6.08 -21.90
C VAL A 250 -9.84 -6.10 -21.23
N THR A 251 -10.11 -5.17 -20.32
CA THR A 251 -11.37 -5.16 -19.53
C THR A 251 -12.61 -4.82 -20.36
N VAL A 252 -12.49 -3.96 -21.36
CA VAL A 252 -13.59 -3.60 -22.28
C VAL A 252 -13.60 -4.50 -23.52
N ALA A 253 -12.57 -5.34 -23.71
CA ALA A 253 -12.32 -6.12 -24.92
C ALA A 253 -12.34 -5.27 -26.20
N ALA A 254 -11.96 -3.99 -26.10
CA ALA A 254 -11.96 -3.01 -27.19
C ALA A 254 -10.83 -2.00 -27.00
N TRP A 255 -10.23 -1.52 -28.08
CA TRP A 255 -9.01 -0.72 -28.03
C TRP A 255 -9.39 0.73 -27.74
N PRO A 256 -9.12 1.26 -26.53
CA PRO A 256 -9.50 2.63 -26.21
C PRO A 256 -8.66 3.60 -27.03
N ARG A 257 -9.15 4.82 -27.21
CA ARG A 257 -8.34 5.87 -27.86
C ARG A 257 -7.09 6.18 -27.03
N TRP A 258 -5.93 6.23 -27.70
CA TRP A 258 -4.63 6.41 -27.06
C TRP A 258 -4.33 7.90 -26.74
N ARG A 259 -4.59 8.80 -27.70
CA ARG A 259 -4.34 10.25 -27.55
C ARG A 259 -5.62 10.98 -27.14
N ARG A 260 -5.44 12.12 -26.45
CA ARG A 260 -6.55 13.07 -26.25
C ARG A 260 -6.83 13.80 -27.55
N ASP A 261 -8.11 14.02 -27.85
CA ASP A 261 -8.49 14.94 -28.91
C ASP A 261 -7.94 16.34 -28.57
N ALA A 262 -7.39 17.04 -29.56
CA ALA A 262 -7.02 18.44 -29.38
C ALA A 262 -8.29 19.18 -28.95
N ALA A 263 -8.23 19.92 -27.84
CA ALA A 263 -9.34 20.77 -27.44
C ALA A 263 -9.69 21.67 -28.64
N PRO A 264 -10.97 21.80 -29.05
CA PRO A 264 -11.33 22.72 -30.10
C PRO A 264 -10.81 24.10 -29.70
N VAL A 265 -10.03 24.72 -30.57
CA VAL A 265 -9.57 26.10 -30.41
C VAL A 265 -10.82 26.94 -30.22
N ARG A 266 -11.04 27.45 -29.00
CA ARG A 266 -12.07 28.47 -28.78
C ARG A 266 -11.60 29.70 -29.54
N GLN A 267 -12.21 29.92 -30.71
CA GLN A 267 -12.16 31.21 -31.42
C GLN A 267 -12.97 32.24 -30.67
#